data_AF-A0A9E4SLV0-F1
#
_entry.id   AF-A0A9E4SLV0-F1
#
_cell.length_a   1.000
_cell.length_b   1.000
_cell.length_c   1.000
_cell.angle_alpha   90.00
_cell.angle_beta   90.00
_cell.angle_gamma   90.00
#
_symmetry.space_group_name_H-M   'P 1'
#
loop_
_entity.id
_entity.type
_entity.pdbx_description
1 polymer ?
#
loop_
_entity_poly.entity_id
_entity_poly.type
_entity_poly.pdbx_seq_one_letter_code
_entity_poly.pdbx_strand_id
1 'polypeptide(L)'
;EDAAEIQSIGARFAQGEVTLEYAQDVGCRSCASPGGGCQFLGTAGTSQVVAEALGLAITHSALAPSGTPAWFDIARRSARALVAMERKGVTSQDILVDAAFENAMAVHAACGGSTNLLIHVPAIAHAAGRRRMTVSDWSRVNSHVPRLVDVLPNGPVGHPTTQLYAAGGVPEVMLHLRKMGLIDTTLLTSTGQTLGENLDWWEDSERRHDVRQYLRDVDGIDPDDVIMSPDRAKAKGLTSTVTFPMGNITPEGSVIKSTAIDPAVVDDDGVYRKTGPARVFRSERAAMGAIKSRDEDHKIKAGDIMVVTCGGPLGTGMEEVYQLTAALKYLSYGKQVALITDARFSGVSTGACIGHVGPEALAGGPIGRVRDGDVIEIVVDRNNLSGSVNLVGVNGVVKGADWGTTELESRPEPDDLAPHPQLPDDTRLWAALQAASGGTWGGCVFDVDTIVEVIDAGRKALGR
;
A
#
# COMPACT_ATOMS: atom_id res chain seq x y z
N GLU A 1 22.08 -7.16 -2.95
CA GLU A 1 20.69 -6.90 -3.36
C GLU A 1 19.80 -7.03 -2.14
N ASP A 2 18.79 -6.18 -2.03
CA ASP A 2 17.75 -6.37 -1.00
C ASP A 2 16.83 -7.56 -1.38
N ALA A 3 16.08 -8.13 -0.42
CA ALA A 3 15.23 -9.29 -0.73
C ALA A 3 14.01 -8.98 -1.60
N ALA A 4 13.66 -7.71 -1.82
CA ALA A 4 12.60 -7.35 -2.76
C ALA A 4 13.12 -7.44 -4.20
N GLU A 5 14.36 -7.02 -4.45
CA GLU A 5 15.04 -7.16 -5.74
C GLU A 5 15.16 -8.62 -6.19
N ILE A 6 15.49 -9.52 -5.26
CA ILE A 6 15.68 -10.94 -5.58
C ILE A 6 14.37 -11.60 -6.05
N GLN A 7 13.21 -11.08 -5.70
CA GLN A 7 11.94 -11.60 -6.22
C GLN A 7 11.71 -11.27 -7.71
N SER A 8 12.41 -10.28 -8.28
CA SER A 8 12.37 -9.96 -9.72
C SER A 8 13.27 -10.85 -10.58
N ILE A 9 14.03 -11.75 -9.96
CA ILE A 9 15.17 -12.42 -10.59
C ILE A 9 14.80 -13.25 -11.82
N GLY A 10 13.61 -13.83 -11.84
CA GLY A 10 13.12 -14.58 -13.00
C GLY A 10 12.90 -13.70 -14.24
N ALA A 11 12.48 -12.44 -14.06
CA ALA A 11 12.32 -11.49 -15.16
C ALA A 11 13.67 -10.96 -15.65
N ARG A 12 14.57 -10.59 -14.72
CA ARG A 12 15.94 -10.16 -15.03
C ARG A 12 16.72 -11.25 -15.77
N PHE A 13 16.60 -12.51 -15.34
CA PHE A 13 17.20 -13.66 -16.03
C PHE A 13 16.64 -13.83 -17.46
N ALA A 14 15.31 -13.78 -17.63
CA ALA A 14 14.68 -13.91 -18.94
C ALA A 14 15.14 -12.82 -19.94
N GLN A 15 15.36 -11.61 -19.45
CA GLN A 15 15.89 -10.48 -20.22
C GLN A 15 17.43 -10.47 -20.33
N GLY A 16 18.12 -11.44 -19.74
CA GLY A 16 19.58 -11.58 -19.84
C GLY A 16 20.36 -10.58 -18.98
N GLU A 17 19.72 -9.94 -18.00
CA GLU A 17 20.35 -8.98 -17.08
C GLU A 17 21.13 -9.66 -15.94
N VAL A 18 20.86 -10.94 -15.65
CA VAL A 18 21.59 -11.76 -14.67
C VAL A 18 21.86 -13.18 -15.19
N THR A 19 22.87 -13.84 -14.64
CA THR A 19 23.18 -15.25 -14.96
C THR A 19 22.36 -16.22 -14.10
N LEU A 20 22.26 -17.48 -14.53
CA LEU A 20 21.59 -18.53 -13.75
C LEU A 20 22.31 -18.81 -12.42
N GLU A 21 23.64 -18.84 -12.44
CA GLU A 21 24.45 -19.08 -11.24
C GLU A 21 24.26 -17.98 -10.19
N TYR A 22 24.27 -16.71 -10.64
CA TYR A 22 23.94 -15.58 -9.77
C TYR A 22 22.55 -15.75 -9.17
N ALA A 23 21.56 -16.10 -10.00
CA ALA A 23 20.19 -16.25 -9.55
C ALA A 23 19.99 -17.35 -8.50
N GLN A 24 20.69 -18.46 -8.65
CA GLN A 24 20.66 -19.57 -7.70
C GLN A 24 21.30 -19.18 -6.36
N ASP A 25 22.45 -18.51 -6.38
CA ASP A 25 23.16 -18.14 -5.15
C ASP A 25 22.38 -17.12 -4.32
N VAL A 26 21.95 -16.01 -4.93
CA VAL A 26 21.23 -14.95 -4.18
C VAL A 26 19.84 -15.41 -3.74
N GLY A 27 19.16 -16.22 -4.57
CA GLY A 27 17.87 -16.82 -4.20
C GLY A 27 17.98 -17.67 -2.94
N CYS A 28 19.03 -18.50 -2.82
CA CYS A 28 19.26 -19.33 -1.63
C CYS A 28 19.52 -18.51 -0.35
N ARG A 29 20.13 -17.32 -0.46
CA ARG A 29 20.53 -16.50 0.70
C ARG A 29 19.48 -15.48 1.16
N SER A 30 18.41 -15.29 0.39
CA SER A 30 17.44 -14.20 0.60
C SER A 30 16.65 -14.30 1.91
N CYS A 31 16.31 -15.52 2.33
CA CYS A 31 15.48 -15.80 3.51
C CYS A 31 16.26 -16.67 4.50
N ALA A 32 17.34 -16.12 5.05
CA ALA A 32 18.28 -16.87 5.88
C ALA A 32 17.98 -16.87 7.40
N SER A 33 16.85 -16.28 7.84
CA SER A 33 16.45 -16.28 9.26
C SER A 33 15.45 -17.40 9.58
N PRO A 34 15.37 -17.88 10.83
CA PRO A 34 14.44 -18.94 11.25
C PRO A 34 12.96 -18.50 11.32
N GLY A 35 12.63 -17.28 10.91
CA GLY A 35 11.28 -16.71 10.92
C GLY A 35 11.28 -15.18 10.97
N GLY A 36 10.08 -14.58 10.89
CA GLY A 36 9.87 -13.12 10.92
C GLY A 36 9.06 -12.61 9.73
N GLY A 37 8.68 -11.33 9.78
CA GLY A 37 8.10 -10.64 8.62
C GLY A 37 9.16 -10.24 7.59
N CYS A 38 8.71 -9.68 6.46
CA CYS A 38 9.61 -9.11 5.46
C CYS A 38 10.53 -8.05 6.08
N GLN A 39 11.80 -7.98 5.62
CA GLN A 39 12.80 -7.00 6.09
C GLN A 39 12.53 -5.56 5.62
N PHE A 40 11.52 -5.36 4.78
CA PHE A 40 11.04 -4.06 4.31
C PHE A 40 9.65 -3.79 4.91
N LEU A 41 9.25 -2.52 4.93
CA LEU A 41 7.97 -2.03 5.41
C LEU A 41 6.82 -2.36 4.43
N GLY A 42 6.62 -3.65 4.18
CA GLY A 42 5.45 -4.20 3.50
C GLY A 42 4.24 -4.26 4.42
N THR A 43 3.22 -5.04 4.03
CA THR A 43 1.97 -5.15 4.80
C THR A 43 2.21 -5.63 6.22
N ALA A 44 3.01 -6.69 6.43
CA ALA A 44 3.25 -7.23 7.77
C ALA A 44 3.91 -6.22 8.73
N GLY A 45 4.90 -5.46 8.26
CA GLY A 45 5.54 -4.42 9.05
C GLY A 45 4.60 -3.23 9.29
N THR A 46 3.90 -2.78 8.25
CA THR A 46 2.94 -1.67 8.36
C THR A 46 1.78 -2.01 9.30
N SER A 47 1.28 -3.24 9.29
CA SER A 47 0.21 -3.70 10.20
C SER A 47 0.66 -3.66 11.65
N GLN A 48 1.93 -4.00 11.94
CA GLN A 48 2.48 -3.84 13.29
C GLN A 48 2.56 -2.38 13.71
N VAL A 49 3.04 -1.51 12.81
CA VAL A 49 3.10 -0.05 13.04
C VAL A 49 1.71 0.51 13.33
N VAL A 50 0.72 0.15 12.52
CA VAL A 50 -0.68 0.56 12.69
C VAL A 50 -1.28 0.01 13.97
N ALA A 51 -0.99 -1.24 14.35
CA ALA A 51 -1.49 -1.83 15.59
C ALA A 51 -0.96 -1.09 16.83
N GLU A 52 0.29 -0.66 16.83
CA GLU A 52 0.87 0.15 17.90
C GLU A 52 0.29 1.58 17.90
N ALA A 53 0.09 2.18 16.72
CA ALA A 53 -0.53 3.51 16.58
C ALA A 53 -2.00 3.55 17.01
N LEU A 54 -2.76 2.46 16.78
CA LEU A 54 -4.12 2.28 17.31
C LEU A 54 -4.15 2.14 18.83
N GLY A 55 -2.99 1.95 19.48
CA GLY A 55 -2.89 1.64 20.89
C GLY A 55 -3.19 0.18 21.24
N LEU A 56 -3.44 -0.71 20.26
CA LEU A 56 -3.71 -2.13 20.50
C LEU A 56 -2.47 -2.93 20.89
N ALA A 57 -1.30 -2.53 20.39
CA ALA A 57 -0.02 -3.10 20.79
C ALA A 57 0.66 -2.22 21.84
N ILE A 58 1.50 -2.85 22.68
CA ILE A 58 2.26 -2.11 23.70
C ILE A 58 3.37 -1.28 23.05
N THR A 59 3.79 -0.22 23.75
CA THR A 59 4.85 0.68 23.31
C THR A 59 6.15 -0.07 22.97
N HIS A 60 6.71 0.25 21.81
CA HIS A 60 7.94 -0.30 21.24
C HIS A 60 7.88 -1.83 21.06
N SER A 61 6.82 -2.32 20.40
CA SER A 61 6.64 -3.74 20.06
C SER A 61 6.63 -4.01 18.57
N ALA A 62 6.18 -3.05 17.76
CA ALA A 62 6.17 -3.19 16.31
C ALA A 62 7.59 -3.32 15.75
N LEU A 63 7.76 -4.18 14.74
CA LEU A 63 9.01 -4.38 13.99
C LEU A 63 10.16 -5.02 14.80
N ALA A 64 9.85 -5.58 15.98
CA ALA A 64 10.84 -6.25 16.81
C ALA A 64 11.54 -7.39 16.04
N PRO A 65 12.89 -7.36 15.92
CA PRO A 65 13.63 -8.34 15.14
C PRO A 65 13.40 -9.76 15.65
N SER A 66 13.03 -10.66 14.73
CA SER A 66 12.75 -12.06 15.04
C SER A 66 14.01 -12.79 15.55
N GLY A 67 13.81 -13.76 16.44
CA GLY A 67 14.91 -14.55 17.01
C GLY A 67 15.79 -13.81 18.01
N THR A 68 15.43 -12.58 18.40
CA THR A 68 16.19 -11.80 19.39
C THR A 68 15.54 -11.84 20.78
N PRO A 69 16.30 -11.51 21.85
CA PRO A 69 15.73 -11.38 23.20
C PRO A 69 14.54 -10.41 23.32
N ALA A 70 14.38 -9.47 22.37
CA ALA A 70 13.28 -8.52 22.33
C ALA A 70 11.91 -9.20 22.32
N TRP A 71 11.77 -10.37 21.67
CA TRP A 71 10.49 -11.10 21.62
C TRP A 71 10.07 -11.62 23.00
N PHE A 72 11.01 -12.14 23.79
CA PHE A 72 10.72 -12.59 25.16
C PHE A 72 10.35 -11.41 26.07
N ASP A 73 11.00 -10.27 25.90
CA ASP A 73 10.64 -9.05 26.62
C ASP A 73 9.23 -8.55 26.26
N ILE A 74 8.92 -8.42 24.96
CA ILE A 74 7.59 -8.00 24.47
C ILE A 74 6.52 -8.96 24.98
N ALA A 75 6.73 -10.27 24.89
CA ALA A 75 5.76 -11.26 25.39
C ALA A 75 5.45 -11.06 26.88
N ARG A 76 6.47 -10.83 27.72
CA ARG A 76 6.27 -10.57 29.16
C ARG A 76 5.57 -9.24 29.42
N ARG A 77 5.92 -8.18 28.69
CA ARG A 77 5.27 -6.86 28.83
C ARG A 77 3.81 -6.91 28.37
N SER A 78 3.51 -7.59 27.27
CA SER A 78 2.13 -7.78 26.77
C SER A 78 1.28 -8.58 27.76
N ALA A 79 1.83 -9.63 28.38
CA ALA A 79 1.12 -10.39 29.40
C ALA A 79 0.78 -9.52 30.64
N ARG A 80 1.72 -8.67 31.07
CA ARG A 80 1.47 -7.71 32.16
C ARG A 80 0.39 -6.69 31.80
N ALA A 81 0.45 -6.14 30.58
CA ALA A 81 -0.53 -5.19 30.06
C ALA A 81 -1.93 -5.83 30.00
N LEU A 82 -2.05 -7.06 29.52
CA LEU A 82 -3.31 -7.81 29.49
C LEU A 82 -3.94 -7.97 30.88
N VAL A 83 -3.15 -8.41 31.87
CA VAL A 83 -3.64 -8.54 33.26
C VAL A 83 -4.04 -7.19 33.86
N ALA A 84 -3.32 -6.11 33.53
CA ALA A 84 -3.67 -4.77 33.96
C ALA A 84 -4.98 -4.28 33.34
N MET A 85 -5.20 -4.51 32.04
CA MET A 85 -6.45 -4.19 31.35
C MET A 85 -7.63 -4.96 31.95
N GLU A 86 -7.48 -6.28 32.15
CA GLU A 86 -8.52 -7.14 32.76
C GLU A 86 -8.93 -6.61 34.14
N ARG A 87 -7.95 -6.28 34.99
CA ARG A 87 -8.21 -5.72 36.34
C ARG A 87 -8.93 -4.37 36.31
N LYS A 88 -8.66 -3.55 35.29
CA LYS A 88 -9.29 -2.24 35.11
C LYS A 88 -10.62 -2.31 34.33
N GLY A 89 -10.99 -3.47 33.79
CA GLY A 89 -12.15 -3.63 32.92
C GLY A 89 -12.01 -2.91 31.57
N VAL A 90 -10.78 -2.68 31.11
CA VAL A 90 -10.51 -2.04 29.81
C VAL A 90 -10.68 -3.07 28.70
N THR A 91 -11.44 -2.70 27.68
CA THR A 91 -11.72 -3.52 26.50
C THR A 91 -11.15 -2.87 25.24
N SER A 92 -11.12 -3.62 24.13
CA SER A 92 -10.73 -3.06 22.83
C SER A 92 -11.65 -1.93 22.37
N GLN A 93 -12.91 -1.88 22.82
CA GLN A 93 -13.86 -0.81 22.50
C GLN A 93 -13.49 0.54 23.13
N ASP A 94 -12.78 0.51 24.26
CA ASP A 94 -12.28 1.71 24.94
C ASP A 94 -11.02 2.28 24.26
N ILE A 95 -10.30 1.45 23.49
CA ILE A 95 -9.07 1.81 22.77
C ILE A 95 -9.39 2.21 21.33
N LEU A 96 -10.18 1.40 20.63
CA LEU A 96 -10.52 1.58 19.21
C LEU A 96 -11.66 2.58 19.04
N VAL A 97 -11.40 3.85 19.35
CA VAL A 97 -12.29 4.99 19.06
C VAL A 97 -11.93 5.65 17.73
N ASP A 98 -12.82 6.43 17.12
CA ASP A 98 -12.57 7.06 15.81
C ASP A 98 -11.26 7.88 15.78
N ALA A 99 -10.94 8.58 16.87
CA ALA A 99 -9.69 9.33 17.02
C ALA A 99 -8.43 8.45 16.96
N ALA A 100 -8.51 7.19 17.42
CA ALA A 100 -7.37 6.25 17.34
C ALA A 100 -7.08 5.87 15.89
N PHE A 101 -8.10 5.80 15.03
CA PHE A 101 -7.92 5.57 13.60
C PHE A 101 -7.30 6.77 12.89
N GLU A 102 -7.63 8.01 13.28
CA GLU A 102 -6.94 9.22 12.77
C GLU A 102 -5.46 9.21 13.17
N ASN A 103 -5.12 8.86 14.42
CA ASN A 103 -3.73 8.66 14.84
C ASN A 103 -3.03 7.58 13.99
N ALA A 104 -3.68 6.44 13.76
CA ALA A 104 -3.12 5.37 12.97
C ALA A 104 -2.88 5.75 11.51
N MET A 105 -3.77 6.53 10.90
CA MET A 105 -3.56 7.09 9.56
C MET A 105 -2.36 8.05 9.53
N ALA A 106 -2.21 8.91 10.54
CA ALA A 106 -1.09 9.84 10.62
C ALA A 106 0.26 9.09 10.75
N VAL A 107 0.33 8.08 11.62
CA VAL A 107 1.54 7.26 11.78
C VAL A 107 1.83 6.45 10.51
N HIS A 108 0.80 5.92 9.84
CA HIS A 108 0.94 5.24 8.54
C HIS A 108 1.57 6.15 7.49
N ALA A 109 1.07 7.39 7.35
CA ALA A 109 1.58 8.38 6.41
C ALA A 109 3.02 8.79 6.74
N ALA A 110 3.33 9.04 8.02
CA ALA A 110 4.66 9.41 8.48
C ALA A 110 5.71 8.32 8.20
N CYS A 111 5.30 7.06 8.24
CA CYS A 111 6.17 5.90 7.93
C CYS A 111 6.25 5.57 6.42
N GLY A 112 5.33 6.08 5.60
CA GLY A 112 5.20 5.67 4.20
C GLY A 112 4.69 4.23 4.02
N GLY A 113 3.72 3.84 4.85
CA GLY A 113 3.22 2.47 4.97
C GLY A 113 2.70 1.83 3.67
N SER A 114 2.45 0.51 3.74
CA SER A 114 1.82 -0.25 2.67
C SER A 114 0.41 0.25 2.33
N THR A 115 0.09 0.31 1.04
CA THR A 115 -1.24 0.66 0.52
C THR A 115 -2.30 -0.38 0.88
N ASN A 116 -1.93 -1.61 1.22
CA ASN A 116 -2.87 -2.64 1.69
C ASN A 116 -3.59 -2.21 2.99
N LEU A 117 -3.00 -1.32 3.80
CA LEU A 117 -3.66 -0.80 5.01
C LEU A 117 -4.79 0.18 4.69
N LEU A 118 -4.89 0.68 3.46
CA LEU A 118 -6.05 1.44 3.00
C LEU A 118 -7.33 0.59 2.99
N ILE A 119 -7.19 -0.74 2.94
CA ILE A 119 -8.29 -1.71 3.01
C ILE A 119 -8.45 -2.23 4.44
N HIS A 120 -7.33 -2.61 5.08
CA HIS A 120 -7.37 -3.22 6.41
C HIS A 120 -7.81 -2.26 7.52
N VAL A 121 -7.41 -0.98 7.50
CA VAL A 121 -7.79 -0.05 8.56
C VAL A 121 -9.30 0.21 8.55
N PRO A 122 -9.97 0.48 7.40
CA PRO A 122 -11.43 0.50 7.35
C PRO A 122 -12.09 -0.81 7.80
N ALA A 123 -11.49 -1.96 7.48
CA ALA A 123 -12.01 -3.26 7.94
C ALA A 123 -11.96 -3.42 9.46
N ILE A 124 -10.87 -2.99 10.10
CA ILE A 124 -10.72 -2.97 11.56
C ILE A 124 -11.73 -1.99 12.18
N ALA A 125 -11.92 -0.81 11.58
CA ALA A 125 -12.91 0.16 12.02
C ALA A 125 -14.33 -0.42 11.98
N HIS A 126 -14.71 -1.09 10.88
CA HIS A 126 -15.98 -1.80 10.76
C HIS A 126 -16.18 -2.83 11.85
N ALA A 127 -15.18 -3.70 12.06
CA ALA A 127 -15.23 -4.73 13.10
C ALA A 127 -15.33 -4.15 14.52
N ALA A 128 -14.80 -2.93 14.73
CA ALA A 128 -14.92 -2.19 15.98
C ALA A 128 -16.22 -1.39 16.11
N GLY A 129 -17.08 -1.34 15.09
CA GLY A 129 -18.30 -0.52 15.08
C GLY A 129 -18.00 0.98 14.94
N ARG A 130 -16.93 1.34 14.23
CA ARG A 130 -16.41 2.70 14.05
C ARG A 130 -16.55 3.19 12.62
N ARG A 131 -16.38 4.50 12.42
CA ARG A 131 -16.47 5.12 11.10
C ARG A 131 -15.37 4.56 10.19
N ARG A 132 -15.77 4.07 9.01
CA ARG A 132 -14.81 3.66 7.97
C ARG A 132 -14.23 4.89 7.28
N MET A 133 -12.92 4.87 7.05
CA MET A 133 -12.21 5.93 6.35
C MET A 133 -12.45 5.84 4.84
N THR A 134 -12.59 6.99 4.22
CA THR A 134 -12.81 7.15 2.77
C THR A 134 -11.52 7.49 2.04
N VAL A 135 -11.53 7.45 0.70
CA VAL A 135 -10.42 7.96 -0.14
C VAL A 135 -10.08 9.41 0.24
N SER A 136 -11.09 10.25 0.50
CA SER A 136 -10.89 11.64 0.90
C SER A 136 -10.21 11.79 2.27
N ASP A 137 -10.50 10.90 3.22
CA ASP A 137 -9.82 10.91 4.52
C ASP A 137 -8.33 10.63 4.33
N TRP A 138 -7.99 9.60 3.53
CA TRP A 138 -6.61 9.25 3.26
C TRP A 138 -5.84 10.33 2.48
N SER A 139 -6.50 10.94 1.48
CA SER A 139 -5.94 12.06 0.72
C SER A 139 -5.62 13.24 1.65
N ARG A 140 -6.57 13.62 2.52
CA ARG A 140 -6.38 14.67 3.53
C ARG A 140 -5.22 14.34 4.46
N VAL A 141 -5.15 13.14 5.03
CA VAL A 141 -4.07 12.81 5.98
C VAL A 141 -2.71 12.85 5.30
N ASN A 142 -2.57 12.26 4.10
CA ASN A 142 -1.29 12.24 3.39
C ASN A 142 -0.82 13.64 2.97
N SER A 143 -1.73 14.60 2.73
CA SER A 143 -1.37 15.98 2.40
C SER A 143 -0.92 16.81 3.61
N HIS A 144 -1.28 16.41 4.83
CA HIS A 144 -0.97 17.16 6.05
C HIS A 144 0.17 16.53 6.87
N VAL A 145 0.40 15.22 6.73
CA VAL A 145 1.40 14.50 7.50
C VAL A 145 2.64 14.26 6.63
N PRO A 146 3.81 14.87 6.95
CA PRO A 146 5.04 14.62 6.22
C PRO A 146 5.55 13.22 6.51
N ARG A 147 6.23 12.63 5.53
CA ARG A 147 7.00 11.40 5.77
C ARG A 147 8.26 11.72 6.58
N LEU A 148 8.45 11.00 7.67
CA LEU A 148 9.56 11.18 8.61
C LEU A 148 10.52 10.00 8.61
N VAL A 149 10.13 8.87 8.02
CA VAL A 149 10.90 7.62 8.10
C VAL A 149 11.51 7.27 6.76
N ASP A 150 12.81 6.96 6.78
CA ASP A 150 13.54 6.32 5.70
C ASP A 150 13.64 4.81 5.99
N VAL A 151 12.89 4.01 5.24
CA VAL A 151 12.79 2.56 5.45
C VAL A 151 12.36 1.89 4.15
N LEU A 152 13.00 0.78 3.78
CA LEU A 152 12.69 0.02 2.58
C LEU A 152 11.18 -0.25 2.49
N PRO A 153 10.57 -0.12 1.30
CA PRO A 153 11.18 0.23 0.02
C PRO A 153 11.33 1.75 -0.22
N ASN A 154 10.92 2.59 0.72
CA ASN A 154 10.97 4.04 0.57
C ASN A 154 12.36 4.56 0.99
N GLY A 155 13.02 5.30 0.10
CA GLY A 155 14.34 5.89 0.36
C GLY A 155 14.29 7.23 1.11
N PRO A 156 15.38 8.01 1.09
CA PRO A 156 16.48 7.92 0.12
C PRO A 156 17.50 6.79 0.33
N VAL A 157 17.79 6.36 1.55
CA VAL A 157 18.80 5.34 1.85
C VAL A 157 18.20 3.94 1.80
N GLY A 158 16.99 3.74 2.32
CA GLY A 158 16.32 2.44 2.37
C GLY A 158 16.83 1.57 3.52
N HIS A 159 16.51 1.94 4.75
CA HIS A 159 16.84 1.14 5.93
C HIS A 159 15.92 -0.09 6.09
N PRO A 160 16.39 -1.28 6.50
CA PRO A 160 15.52 -2.39 6.87
C PRO A 160 14.66 -2.09 8.10
N THR A 161 13.56 -2.82 8.28
CA THR A 161 12.63 -2.62 9.41
C THR A 161 13.29 -2.84 10.78
N THR A 162 14.35 -3.64 10.85
CA THR A 162 15.13 -3.84 12.09
C THR A 162 15.88 -2.58 12.50
N GLN A 163 16.36 -1.78 11.54
CA GLN A 163 16.99 -0.49 11.81
C GLN A 163 15.95 0.56 12.20
N LEU A 164 14.75 0.53 11.60
CA LEU A 164 13.62 1.34 12.05
C LEU A 164 13.24 1.04 13.51
N TYR A 165 13.16 -0.25 13.88
CA TYR A 165 12.97 -0.65 15.27
C TYR A 165 14.08 -0.10 16.18
N ALA A 166 15.35 -0.28 15.80
CA ALA A 166 16.48 0.17 16.61
C ALA A 166 16.63 1.71 16.69
N ALA A 167 16.13 2.44 15.69
CA ALA A 167 16.07 3.90 15.72
C ALA A 167 15.08 4.44 16.77
N GLY A 168 14.26 3.55 17.35
CA GLY A 168 13.27 3.84 18.36
C GLY A 168 11.84 3.51 17.91
N GLY A 169 11.67 2.99 16.70
CA GLY A 169 10.41 2.45 16.21
C GLY A 169 9.25 3.44 16.19
N VAL A 170 8.04 2.90 16.30
CA VAL A 170 6.78 3.67 16.27
C VAL A 170 6.69 4.77 17.33
N PRO A 171 7.11 4.58 18.60
CA PRO A 171 6.95 5.65 19.58
C PRO A 171 7.86 6.85 19.28
N GLU A 172 9.03 6.65 18.66
CA GLU A 172 9.87 7.75 18.21
C GLU A 172 9.19 8.56 17.07
N VAL A 173 8.53 7.89 16.13
CA VAL A 173 7.72 8.56 15.09
C VAL A 173 6.60 9.36 15.75
N MET A 174 5.90 8.77 16.72
CA MET A 174 4.81 9.43 17.44
C MET A 174 5.30 10.62 18.29
N LEU A 175 6.54 10.64 18.79
CA LEU A 175 7.12 11.82 19.45
C LEU A 175 7.21 13.02 18.51
N HIS A 176 7.60 12.80 17.25
CA HIS A 176 7.62 13.87 16.25
C HIS A 176 6.21 14.34 15.89
N LEU A 177 5.27 13.42 15.65
CA LEU A 177 3.89 13.77 15.34
C LEU A 177 3.18 14.50 16.50
N ARG A 178 3.49 14.11 17.75
CA ARG A 178 3.05 14.81 18.97
C ARG A 178 3.51 16.26 18.97
N LYS A 179 4.80 16.51 18.70
CA LYS A 179 5.38 17.87 18.63
C LYS A 179 4.73 18.73 17.54
N MET A 180 4.18 18.09 16.49
CA MET A 180 3.46 18.75 15.41
C MET A 180 1.95 18.93 15.68
N GLY A 181 1.42 18.35 16.76
CA GLY A 181 -0.01 18.36 17.04
C GLY A 181 -0.85 17.52 16.07
N LEU A 182 -0.25 16.49 15.44
CA LEU A 182 -0.90 15.65 14.43
C LEU A 182 -1.50 14.35 14.98
N ILE A 183 -1.34 14.10 16.28
CA ILE A 183 -1.93 12.94 16.97
C ILE A 183 -2.55 13.36 18.30
N ASP A 184 -3.63 12.69 18.69
CA ASP A 184 -4.26 12.83 20.00
C ASP A 184 -3.56 11.94 21.03
N THR A 185 -2.89 12.55 21.99
CA THR A 185 -2.13 11.85 23.04
C THR A 185 -2.99 11.48 24.25
N THR A 186 -4.25 11.92 24.31
CA THR A 186 -5.14 11.64 25.44
C THR A 186 -5.78 10.25 25.36
N LEU A 187 -5.66 9.58 24.22
CA LEU A 187 -6.29 8.30 23.95
C LEU A 187 -5.71 7.17 24.79
N LEU A 188 -6.59 6.29 25.29
CA LEU A 188 -6.23 5.09 26.03
C LEU A 188 -5.53 4.06 25.13
N THR A 189 -4.60 3.31 25.69
CA THR A 189 -3.88 2.23 24.99
C THR A 189 -3.93 0.91 25.74
N SER A 190 -3.41 -0.14 25.13
CA SER A 190 -3.31 -1.49 25.68
C SER A 190 -2.45 -1.59 26.95
N THR A 191 -1.61 -0.60 27.23
CA THR A 191 -0.88 -0.52 28.51
C THR A 191 -1.79 -0.15 29.69
N GLY A 192 -3.02 0.28 29.41
CA GLY A 192 -3.94 0.84 30.40
C GLY A 192 -3.57 2.26 30.84
N GLN A 193 -2.70 2.92 30.07
CA GLN A 193 -2.30 4.32 30.16
C GLN A 193 -2.64 5.04 28.85
N THR A 194 -2.65 6.36 28.90
CA THR A 194 -2.81 7.20 27.72
C THR A 194 -1.58 7.12 26.81
N LEU A 195 -1.76 7.43 25.53
CA LEU A 195 -0.65 7.53 24.58
C LEU A 195 0.40 8.55 25.03
N GLY A 196 -0.02 9.67 25.62
CA GLY A 196 0.86 10.69 26.19
C GLY A 196 1.78 10.13 27.26
N GLU A 197 1.22 9.44 28.26
CA GLU A 197 2.00 8.80 29.34
C GLU A 197 2.99 7.76 28.81
N ASN A 198 2.59 6.98 27.80
CA ASN A 198 3.47 6.02 27.15
C ASN A 198 4.63 6.71 26.42
N LEU A 199 4.38 7.84 25.77
CA LEU A 199 5.40 8.61 25.04
C LEU A 199 6.35 9.34 26.00
N ASP A 200 5.84 9.86 27.12
CA ASP A 200 6.66 10.46 28.18
C ASP A 200 7.60 9.40 28.78
N TRP A 201 7.08 8.20 29.07
CA TRP A 201 7.92 7.07 29.49
C TRP A 201 8.98 6.74 28.45
N TRP A 202 8.62 6.68 27.16
CA TRP A 202 9.54 6.32 26.09
C TRP A 202 10.71 7.30 25.98
N GLU A 203 10.44 8.60 26.01
CA GLU A 203 11.43 9.69 25.83
C GLU A 203 12.59 9.56 26.84
N ASP A 204 12.28 9.17 28.09
CA ASP A 204 13.22 9.01 29.20
C ASP A 204 13.67 7.54 29.46
N SER A 205 13.21 6.58 28.66
CA SER A 205 13.45 5.16 28.94
C SER A 205 14.89 4.71 28.64
N GLU A 206 15.47 3.88 29.51
CA GLU A 206 16.73 3.15 29.26
C GLU A 206 16.64 2.34 27.96
N ARG A 207 15.48 1.73 27.70
CA ARG A 207 15.22 0.99 26.46
C ARG A 207 15.46 1.85 25.21
N ARG A 208 14.94 3.08 25.19
CA ARG A 208 15.13 4.01 24.07
C ARG A 208 16.61 4.32 23.86
N HIS A 209 17.34 4.54 24.95
CA HIS A 209 18.78 4.76 24.88
C HIS A 209 19.51 3.56 24.28
N ASP A 210 19.26 2.35 24.82
CA ASP A 210 19.97 1.13 24.44
C ASP A 210 19.78 0.76 22.98
N VAL A 211 18.54 0.79 22.47
CA VAL A 211 18.28 0.41 21.07
C VAL A 211 18.88 1.39 20.07
N ARG A 212 18.83 2.70 20.40
CA ARG A 212 19.42 3.77 19.57
C ARG A 212 20.94 3.76 19.65
N GLN A 213 21.51 3.40 20.80
CA GLN A 213 22.94 3.17 20.94
C GLN A 213 23.38 1.95 20.12
N TYR A 214 22.65 0.84 20.19
CA TYR A 214 22.94 -0.36 19.39
C TYR A 214 23.00 -0.04 17.89
N LEU A 215 22.04 0.74 17.37
CA LEU A 215 22.03 1.15 15.96
C LEU A 215 23.30 1.93 15.56
N ARG A 216 23.79 2.80 16.44
CA ARG A 216 25.04 3.55 16.21
C ARG A 216 26.27 2.65 16.29
N ASP A 217 26.37 1.86 17.36
CA ASP A 217 27.59 1.14 17.70
C ASP A 217 27.78 -0.10 16.82
N VAL A 218 26.69 -0.76 16.41
CA VAL A 218 26.72 -1.99 15.62
C VAL A 218 26.54 -1.74 14.13
N ASP A 219 25.55 -0.92 13.74
CA ASP A 219 25.27 -0.68 12.32
C ASP A 219 25.98 0.57 11.78
N GLY A 220 26.56 1.42 12.65
CA GLY A 220 27.21 2.67 12.23
C GLY A 220 26.23 3.73 11.74
N ILE A 221 24.94 3.63 12.10
CA ILE A 221 23.86 4.47 11.59
C ILE A 221 23.40 5.45 12.68
N ASP A 222 23.25 6.71 12.31
CA ASP A 222 22.58 7.70 13.17
C ASP A 222 21.06 7.40 13.19
N PRO A 223 20.46 7.12 14.36
CA PRO A 223 19.01 6.92 14.48
C PRO A 223 18.18 8.06 13.88
N ASP A 224 18.69 9.29 13.93
CA ASP A 224 18.02 10.48 13.40
C ASP A 224 18.15 10.59 11.87
N ASP A 225 18.90 9.70 11.20
CA ASP A 225 18.84 9.48 9.76
C ASP A 225 17.82 8.40 9.36
N VAL A 226 17.27 7.63 10.30
CA VAL A 226 16.21 6.64 10.03
C VAL A 226 14.83 7.21 10.36
N ILE A 227 14.69 7.82 11.54
CA ILE A 227 13.48 8.53 11.98
C ILE A 227 13.85 10.00 12.16
N MET A 228 13.37 10.85 11.26
CA MET A 228 13.84 12.23 11.13
C MET A 228 12.85 13.22 11.76
N SER A 229 13.38 14.35 12.25
CA SER A 229 12.56 15.54 12.45
C SER A 229 12.03 16.08 11.12
N PRO A 230 10.93 16.87 11.10
CA PRO A 230 10.38 17.41 9.85
C PRO A 230 11.39 18.20 9.02
N ASP A 231 12.22 19.04 9.67
CA ASP A 231 13.24 19.83 8.97
C ASP A 231 14.34 18.95 8.38
N ARG A 232 14.78 17.92 9.10
CA ARG A 232 15.79 16.97 8.60
C ARG A 232 15.22 16.12 7.46
N ALA A 233 13.98 15.64 7.58
CA ALA A 233 13.27 14.92 6.53
C ALA A 233 13.19 15.74 5.25
N LYS A 234 12.78 17.02 5.36
CA LYS A 234 12.73 17.95 4.22
C LYS A 234 14.11 18.19 3.62
N ALA A 235 15.14 18.42 4.44
CA ALA A 235 16.51 18.63 3.98
C ALA A 235 17.10 17.40 3.28
N LYS A 236 16.68 16.20 3.68
CA LYS A 236 17.06 14.91 3.06
C LYS A 236 16.16 14.53 1.86
N GLY A 237 15.18 15.38 1.51
CA GLY A 237 14.32 15.16 0.35
C GLY A 237 13.25 14.09 0.52
N LEU A 238 12.82 13.80 1.75
CA LEU A 238 11.70 12.89 1.99
C LEU A 238 10.41 13.55 1.47
N THR A 239 9.77 12.92 0.49
CA THR A 239 8.45 13.30 -0.01
C THR A 239 7.36 12.36 0.54
N SER A 240 6.11 12.83 0.57
CA SER A 240 4.96 12.04 0.97
C SER A 240 4.75 10.85 0.03
N THR A 241 4.36 9.71 0.61
CA THR A 241 4.41 8.43 -0.11
C THR A 241 3.27 8.22 -1.09
N VAL A 242 2.04 8.59 -0.74
CA VAL A 242 0.85 8.12 -1.44
C VAL A 242 0.07 9.27 -2.07
N THR A 243 -0.46 9.04 -3.27
CA THR A 243 -1.41 9.92 -3.95
C THR A 243 -2.60 9.08 -4.42
N PHE A 244 -3.77 9.72 -4.55
CA PHE A 244 -5.03 9.06 -4.86
C PHE A 244 -5.62 9.61 -6.18
N PRO A 245 -5.14 9.16 -7.35
CA PRO A 245 -5.61 9.67 -8.63
C PRO A 245 -7.08 9.37 -8.89
N MET A 246 -7.80 10.35 -9.42
CA MET A 246 -9.22 10.25 -9.83
C MET A 246 -9.35 10.52 -11.33
N GLY A 247 -10.33 9.94 -12.00
CA GLY A 247 -10.55 10.24 -13.42
C GLY A 247 -11.61 9.34 -14.02
N ASN A 248 -11.76 9.42 -15.35
CA ASN A 248 -12.79 8.64 -16.04
C ASN A 248 -12.51 7.12 -16.03
N ILE A 249 -11.25 6.70 -15.81
CA ILE A 249 -10.88 5.29 -15.59
C ILE A 249 -11.03 4.90 -14.11
N THR A 250 -10.88 5.84 -13.18
CA THR A 250 -10.81 5.60 -11.73
C THR A 250 -11.87 6.38 -10.93
N PRO A 251 -13.18 6.27 -11.26
CA PRO A 251 -14.19 7.16 -10.71
C PRO A 251 -14.50 6.96 -9.21
N GLU A 252 -14.29 5.77 -8.64
CA GLU A 252 -14.37 5.55 -7.18
C GLU A 252 -13.02 5.73 -6.47
N GLY A 253 -11.96 5.95 -7.25
CA GLY A 253 -10.61 6.18 -6.77
C GLY A 253 -9.61 5.11 -7.19
N SER A 254 -8.35 5.46 -7.00
CA SER A 254 -7.19 4.60 -7.19
C SER A 254 -6.08 5.06 -6.24
N VAL A 255 -4.98 4.31 -6.18
CA VAL A 255 -3.83 4.68 -5.36
C VAL A 255 -2.52 4.41 -6.06
N ILE A 256 -1.57 5.32 -5.88
CA ILE A 256 -0.17 5.20 -6.31
C ILE A 256 0.77 5.58 -5.17
N LYS A 257 1.93 4.90 -5.09
CA LYS A 257 3.05 5.40 -4.29
C LYS A 257 3.87 6.41 -5.10
N SER A 258 3.60 7.69 -4.94
CA SER A 258 4.27 8.80 -5.64
C SER A 258 5.79 8.84 -5.40
N THR A 259 6.26 8.40 -4.24
CA THR A 259 7.71 8.24 -3.94
C THR A 259 8.37 7.11 -4.72
N ALA A 260 7.61 6.15 -5.23
CA ALA A 260 8.13 5.03 -6.00
C ALA A 260 8.28 5.34 -7.51
N ILE A 261 7.84 6.53 -7.96
CA ILE A 261 8.06 6.99 -9.33
C ILE A 261 9.53 7.43 -9.47
N ASP A 262 10.26 6.81 -10.40
CA ASP A 262 11.66 7.14 -10.69
C ASP A 262 11.80 8.65 -10.98
N PRO A 263 12.69 9.38 -10.27
CA PRO A 263 12.87 10.81 -10.49
C PRO A 263 13.22 11.19 -11.93
N ALA A 264 13.83 10.30 -12.72
CA ALA A 264 14.22 10.55 -14.10
C ALA A 264 13.03 10.57 -15.08
N VAL A 265 11.83 10.17 -14.64
CA VAL A 265 10.60 10.26 -15.44
C VAL A 265 9.61 11.28 -14.88
N VAL A 266 10.06 12.11 -13.94
CA VAL A 266 9.25 13.20 -13.40
C VAL A 266 9.80 14.53 -13.91
N ASP A 267 8.88 15.40 -14.35
CA ASP A 267 9.21 16.72 -14.86
C ASP A 267 9.81 17.61 -13.76
N ASP A 268 10.52 18.67 -14.15
CA ASP A 268 11.22 19.60 -13.25
C ASP A 268 10.27 20.29 -12.24
N ASP A 269 8.98 20.38 -12.55
CA ASP A 269 7.95 20.92 -11.65
C ASP A 269 7.49 19.92 -10.57
N GLY A 270 8.06 18.71 -10.55
CA GLY A 270 7.75 17.65 -9.60
C GLY A 270 6.53 16.81 -9.98
N VAL A 271 5.95 17.01 -11.16
CA VAL A 271 4.75 16.31 -11.64
C VAL A 271 5.12 15.23 -12.64
N TYR A 272 4.67 14.00 -12.38
CA TYR A 272 4.77 12.91 -13.34
C TYR A 272 3.65 13.05 -14.38
N ARG A 273 4.02 13.18 -15.66
CA ARG A 273 3.07 13.21 -16.77
C ARG A 273 3.41 12.11 -17.77
N LYS A 274 2.45 11.24 -18.04
CA LYS A 274 2.61 10.19 -19.04
C LYS A 274 1.36 10.05 -19.88
N THR A 275 1.56 10.15 -21.18
CA THR A 275 0.53 9.84 -22.18
C THR A 275 1.06 8.74 -23.09
N GLY A 276 0.31 7.65 -23.25
CA GLY A 276 0.78 6.50 -24.00
C GLY A 276 -0.33 5.53 -24.42
N PRO A 277 -0.02 4.60 -25.33
CA PRO A 277 -0.96 3.58 -25.75
C PRO A 277 -1.19 2.55 -24.64
N ALA A 278 -2.44 2.14 -24.45
CA ALA A 278 -2.81 1.07 -23.55
C ALA A 278 -2.38 -0.29 -24.13
N ARG A 279 -1.83 -1.15 -23.26
CA ARG A 279 -1.61 -2.57 -23.52
C ARG A 279 -2.38 -3.36 -22.47
N VAL A 280 -3.45 -4.04 -22.89
CA VAL A 280 -4.46 -4.61 -21.99
C VAL A 280 -4.21 -6.11 -21.74
N PHE A 281 -4.28 -6.52 -20.49
CA PHE A 281 -4.13 -7.91 -20.05
C PHE A 281 -5.23 -8.28 -19.06
N ARG A 282 -5.75 -9.50 -19.15
CA ARG A 282 -6.80 -10.03 -18.26
C ARG A 282 -6.28 -10.86 -17.09
N SER A 283 -4.96 -10.97 -16.93
CA SER A 283 -4.33 -11.67 -15.81
C SER A 283 -2.87 -11.25 -15.61
N GLU A 284 -2.37 -11.35 -14.38
CA GLU A 284 -0.95 -11.15 -14.07
C GLU A 284 -0.05 -12.05 -14.91
N ARG A 285 -0.46 -13.32 -15.10
CA ARG A 285 0.29 -14.31 -15.90
C ARG A 285 0.50 -13.84 -17.34
N ALA A 286 -0.53 -13.31 -18.00
CA ALA A 286 -0.44 -12.82 -19.37
C ALA A 286 0.46 -11.58 -19.46
N ALA A 287 0.29 -10.63 -18.54
CA ALA A 287 1.13 -9.43 -18.46
C ALA A 287 2.61 -9.78 -18.22
N MET A 288 2.88 -10.76 -17.35
CA MET A 288 4.23 -11.25 -17.10
C MET A 288 4.83 -12.00 -18.30
N GLY A 289 4.00 -12.69 -19.07
CA GLY A 289 4.38 -13.23 -20.38
C GLY A 289 4.91 -12.16 -21.32
N ALA A 290 4.20 -11.03 -21.43
CA ALA A 290 4.63 -9.90 -22.25
C ALA A 290 5.91 -9.22 -21.72
N ILE A 291 6.09 -9.10 -20.39
CA ILE A 291 7.33 -8.57 -19.79
C ILE A 291 8.55 -9.46 -20.08
N LYS A 292 8.38 -10.79 -20.01
CA LYS A 292 9.46 -11.76 -20.23
C LYS A 292 9.71 -12.06 -21.72
N SER A 293 8.77 -11.70 -22.59
CA SER A 293 8.87 -11.97 -24.03
C SER A 293 10.08 -11.28 -24.67
N ARG A 294 10.61 -11.93 -25.71
CA ARG A 294 11.59 -11.36 -26.66
C ARG A 294 11.00 -11.12 -28.05
N ASP A 295 9.74 -11.50 -28.26
CA ASP A 295 9.00 -11.21 -29.48
C ASP A 295 8.53 -9.75 -29.45
N GLU A 296 8.97 -8.94 -30.41
CA GLU A 296 8.71 -7.50 -30.49
C GLU A 296 7.22 -7.15 -30.68
N ASP A 297 6.41 -8.06 -31.20
CA ASP A 297 4.96 -7.82 -31.35
C ASP A 297 4.21 -8.10 -30.04
N HIS A 298 4.72 -9.05 -29.25
CA HIS A 298 4.10 -9.44 -27.98
C HIS A 298 4.64 -8.66 -26.77
N LYS A 299 5.91 -8.27 -26.80
CA LYS A 299 6.61 -7.64 -25.67
C LYS A 299 5.98 -6.29 -25.29
N ILE A 300 5.98 -5.98 -23.99
CA ILE A 300 5.65 -4.64 -23.48
C ILE A 300 6.80 -3.67 -23.77
N LYS A 301 6.47 -2.48 -24.26
CA LYS A 301 7.46 -1.49 -24.75
C LYS A 301 7.55 -0.30 -23.81
N ALA A 302 8.73 0.33 -23.80
CA ALA A 302 8.89 1.65 -23.18
C ALA A 302 7.89 2.62 -23.82
N GLY A 303 7.17 3.38 -23.00
CA GLY A 303 6.09 4.24 -23.47
C GLY A 303 4.69 3.67 -23.26
N ASP A 304 4.53 2.34 -23.18
CA ASP A 304 3.23 1.70 -22.99
C ASP A 304 2.63 2.02 -21.60
N ILE A 305 1.30 2.02 -21.54
CA ILE A 305 0.52 1.99 -20.31
C ILE A 305 -0.08 0.58 -20.21
N MET A 306 0.51 -0.25 -19.37
CA MET A 306 0.04 -1.59 -19.09
C MET A 306 -1.23 -1.53 -18.24
N VAL A 307 -2.33 -2.10 -18.74
CA VAL A 307 -3.60 -2.16 -18.03
C VAL A 307 -3.89 -3.62 -17.71
N VAL A 308 -3.89 -3.98 -16.43
CA VAL A 308 -4.15 -5.35 -15.98
C VAL A 308 -5.48 -5.37 -15.24
N THR A 309 -6.49 -6.00 -15.85
CA THR A 309 -7.84 -6.11 -15.28
C THR A 309 -8.11 -7.50 -14.76
N CYS A 310 -9.28 -7.69 -14.16
CA CYS A 310 -9.75 -8.97 -13.62
C CYS A 310 -8.90 -9.46 -12.44
N GLY A 311 -8.12 -8.57 -11.82
CA GLY A 311 -7.34 -8.85 -10.63
C GLY A 311 -8.00 -8.34 -9.35
N GLY A 312 -9.19 -7.71 -9.44
CA GLY A 312 -9.98 -7.23 -8.32
C GLY A 312 -10.67 -8.33 -7.49
N PRO A 313 -11.49 -7.96 -6.48
CA PRO A 313 -12.21 -8.91 -5.63
C PRO A 313 -12.98 -10.00 -6.40
N LEU A 314 -13.80 -9.63 -7.39
CA LEU A 314 -14.58 -10.58 -8.20
C LEU A 314 -13.71 -11.44 -9.12
N GLY A 315 -12.50 -10.98 -9.44
CA GLY A 315 -11.57 -11.64 -10.35
C GLY A 315 -10.75 -12.74 -9.68
N THR A 316 -10.03 -12.38 -8.62
CA THR A 316 -9.02 -13.25 -7.98
C THR A 316 -9.12 -13.28 -6.46
N GLY A 317 -10.08 -12.57 -5.88
CA GLY A 317 -10.04 -12.23 -4.47
C GLY A 317 -9.20 -10.98 -4.17
N MET A 318 -8.87 -10.19 -5.20
CA MET A 318 -8.00 -9.02 -5.15
C MET A 318 -6.51 -9.38 -4.94
N GLU A 319 -5.90 -10.05 -5.93
CA GLU A 319 -4.49 -10.45 -5.88
C GLU A 319 -3.52 -9.26 -5.78
N GLU A 320 -2.29 -9.50 -5.35
CA GLU A 320 -1.23 -8.49 -5.35
C GLU A 320 -0.31 -8.72 -6.54
N VAL A 321 -0.30 -7.80 -7.52
CA VAL A 321 0.47 -7.94 -8.76
C VAL A 321 1.97 -7.62 -8.60
N TYR A 322 2.56 -8.14 -7.52
CA TYR A 322 3.95 -7.91 -7.15
C TYR A 322 4.93 -8.31 -8.26
N GLN A 323 4.66 -9.40 -9.01
CA GLN A 323 5.61 -9.86 -10.01
C GLN A 323 5.78 -8.82 -11.12
N LEU A 324 4.69 -8.12 -11.48
CA LEU A 324 4.72 -7.04 -12.46
C LEU A 324 5.52 -5.86 -11.94
N THR A 325 5.21 -5.37 -10.74
CA THR A 325 5.85 -4.17 -10.18
C THR A 325 7.34 -4.38 -9.94
N ALA A 326 7.72 -5.54 -9.41
CA ALA A 326 9.13 -5.89 -9.20
C ALA A 326 9.86 -6.09 -10.52
N ALA A 327 9.27 -6.76 -11.52
CA ALA A 327 9.92 -6.88 -12.82
C ALA A 327 10.16 -5.52 -13.48
N LEU A 328 9.12 -4.67 -13.55
CA LEU A 328 9.25 -3.31 -14.08
C LEU A 328 10.21 -2.46 -13.24
N LYS A 329 10.35 -2.75 -11.94
CA LYS A 329 11.29 -2.03 -11.07
C LYS A 329 12.74 -2.15 -11.55
N TYR A 330 13.17 -3.38 -11.82
CA TYR A 330 14.59 -3.70 -12.02
C TYR A 330 14.98 -3.88 -13.49
N LEU A 331 14.01 -4.00 -14.40
CA LEU A 331 14.29 -3.98 -15.84
C LEU A 331 14.63 -2.56 -16.32
N SER A 332 15.67 -2.46 -17.14
CA SER A 332 16.21 -1.18 -17.65
C SER A 332 15.18 -0.24 -18.30
N TYR A 333 14.17 -0.79 -18.97
CA TYR A 333 13.11 -0.03 -19.63
C TYR A 333 11.86 0.21 -18.75
N GLY A 334 11.76 -0.46 -17.60
CA GLY A 334 10.52 -0.58 -16.85
C GLY A 334 10.03 0.74 -16.24
N LYS A 335 10.93 1.69 -15.93
CA LYS A 335 10.56 3.05 -15.51
C LYS A 335 9.75 3.84 -16.54
N GLN A 336 9.82 3.44 -17.82
CA GLN A 336 9.07 4.06 -18.92
C GLN A 336 7.68 3.45 -19.12
N VAL A 337 7.33 2.41 -18.36
CA VAL A 337 6.03 1.73 -18.40
C VAL A 337 5.23 2.13 -17.16
N ALA A 338 3.97 2.51 -17.35
CA ALA A 338 3.03 2.66 -16.25
C ALA A 338 2.14 1.42 -16.15
N LEU A 339 1.71 1.08 -14.94
CA LEU A 339 0.79 -0.01 -14.66
C LEU A 339 -0.49 0.55 -14.04
N ILE A 340 -1.64 0.18 -14.60
CA ILE A 340 -2.97 0.46 -14.04
C ILE A 340 -3.68 -0.88 -13.79
N THR A 341 -4.23 -1.08 -12.59
CA THR A 341 -4.92 -2.33 -12.25
C THR A 341 -6.04 -2.17 -11.23
N ASP A 342 -7.08 -2.99 -11.35
CA ASP A 342 -8.12 -3.17 -10.32
C ASP A 342 -7.66 -4.09 -9.16
N ALA A 343 -6.46 -4.67 -9.27
CA ALA A 343 -5.80 -5.46 -8.23
C ALA A 343 -5.08 -4.60 -7.18
N ARG A 344 -4.45 -5.25 -6.20
CA ARG A 344 -3.49 -4.63 -5.26
C ARG A 344 -2.10 -4.63 -5.87
N PHE A 345 -1.23 -3.75 -5.40
CA PHE A 345 0.19 -3.72 -5.78
C PHE A 345 1.08 -3.55 -4.57
N SER A 346 2.31 -4.03 -4.70
CA SER A 346 3.32 -3.84 -3.67
C SER A 346 4.00 -2.49 -3.84
N GLY A 347 4.39 -1.85 -2.73
CA GLY A 347 5.08 -0.57 -2.77
C GLY A 347 6.50 -0.59 -3.38
N VAL A 348 6.88 -1.69 -4.03
CA VAL A 348 8.16 -1.90 -4.69
C VAL A 348 7.96 -1.69 -6.20
N SER A 349 8.04 -0.45 -6.67
CA SER A 349 8.02 -0.10 -8.11
C SER A 349 9.07 0.98 -8.44
N THR A 350 9.45 1.14 -9.72
CA THR A 350 10.14 2.35 -10.26
C THR A 350 9.30 3.11 -11.27
N GLY A 351 8.24 2.50 -11.81
CA GLY A 351 7.24 3.15 -12.66
C GLY A 351 6.00 3.56 -11.87
N ALA A 352 5.16 4.37 -12.50
CA ALA A 352 3.85 4.70 -11.95
C ALA A 352 2.96 3.45 -11.93
N CYS A 353 2.75 2.89 -10.74
CA CYS A 353 1.86 1.76 -10.51
C CYS A 353 0.61 2.25 -9.77
N ILE A 354 -0.52 2.20 -10.45
CA ILE A 354 -1.82 2.67 -9.98
C ILE A 354 -2.69 1.44 -9.76
N GLY A 355 -2.98 1.13 -8.51
CA GLY A 355 -3.83 0.01 -8.14
C GLY A 355 -5.11 0.43 -7.43
N HIS A 356 -5.87 -0.55 -6.97
CA HIS A 356 -7.15 -0.36 -6.29
C HIS A 356 -8.13 0.47 -7.13
N VAL A 357 -8.03 0.36 -8.46
CA VAL A 357 -8.92 1.08 -9.36
C VAL A 357 -10.34 0.59 -9.13
N GLY A 358 -11.20 1.51 -8.68
CA GLY A 358 -12.62 1.28 -8.43
C GLY A 358 -13.51 2.07 -9.39
N PRO A 359 -14.65 1.51 -9.85
CA PRO A 359 -15.05 0.11 -9.67
C PRO A 359 -14.12 -0.85 -10.45
N GLU A 360 -14.01 -2.10 -10.00
CA GLU A 360 -13.22 -3.13 -10.70
C GLU A 360 -13.86 -3.51 -12.05
N ALA A 361 -13.08 -4.11 -12.96
CA ALA A 361 -13.55 -4.44 -14.31
C ALA A 361 -14.79 -5.37 -14.31
N LEU A 362 -14.78 -6.41 -13.47
CA LEU A 362 -15.87 -7.39 -13.38
C LEU A 362 -17.13 -6.86 -12.66
N ALA A 363 -17.03 -5.69 -12.03
CA ALA A 363 -18.16 -4.95 -11.48
C ALA A 363 -18.72 -3.92 -12.48
N GLY A 364 -18.31 -3.99 -13.76
CA GLY A 364 -18.71 -3.04 -14.80
C GLY A 364 -17.93 -1.72 -14.78
N GLY A 365 -16.80 -1.66 -14.05
CA GLY A 365 -15.98 -0.47 -13.94
C GLY A 365 -15.35 -0.02 -15.26
N PRO A 366 -15.09 1.28 -15.46
CA PRO A 366 -14.57 1.80 -16.73
C PRO A 366 -13.22 1.20 -17.15
N ILE A 367 -12.36 0.82 -16.20
CA ILE A 367 -11.09 0.13 -16.48
C ILE A 367 -11.29 -1.14 -17.34
N GLY A 368 -12.40 -1.86 -17.15
CA GLY A 368 -12.72 -3.05 -17.93
C GLY A 368 -12.94 -2.78 -19.42
N ARG A 369 -13.32 -1.54 -19.78
CA ARG A 369 -13.69 -1.12 -21.14
C ARG A 369 -12.55 -0.48 -21.93
N VAL A 370 -11.37 -0.36 -21.31
CA VAL A 370 -10.13 0.03 -21.99
C VAL A 370 -9.72 -1.07 -22.98
N ARG A 371 -9.24 -0.66 -24.15
CA ARG A 371 -8.82 -1.53 -25.25
C ARG A 371 -7.37 -1.26 -25.62
N ASP A 372 -6.70 -2.25 -26.21
CA ASP A 372 -5.36 -2.03 -26.78
C ASP A 372 -5.36 -0.84 -27.76
N GLY A 373 -4.34 0.02 -27.64
CA GLY A 373 -4.19 1.19 -28.50
C GLY A 373 -5.02 2.43 -28.10
N ASP A 374 -5.85 2.32 -27.06
CA ASP A 374 -6.40 3.51 -26.39
C ASP A 374 -5.28 4.42 -25.90
N VAL A 375 -5.47 5.73 -25.94
CA VAL A 375 -4.50 6.71 -25.42
C VAL A 375 -4.92 7.10 -24.02
N ILE A 376 -4.11 6.75 -23.03
CA ILE A 376 -4.34 7.06 -21.62
C ILE A 376 -3.39 8.18 -21.22
N GLU A 377 -3.90 9.13 -20.43
CA GLU A 377 -3.16 10.19 -19.76
C GLU A 377 -3.12 9.91 -18.25
N ILE A 378 -1.93 9.97 -17.68
CA ILE A 378 -1.67 9.87 -16.25
C ILE A 378 -0.97 11.15 -15.82
N VAL A 379 -1.52 11.83 -14.81
CA VAL A 379 -0.90 12.98 -14.16
C VAL A 379 -0.82 12.71 -12.67
N VAL A 380 0.37 12.85 -12.07
CA VAL A 380 0.57 12.71 -10.62
C VAL A 380 1.45 13.85 -10.12
N ASP A 381 0.84 14.80 -9.42
CA ASP A 381 1.53 15.88 -8.73
C ASP A 381 2.04 15.38 -7.38
N ARG A 382 3.37 15.18 -7.28
CA ARG A 382 4.02 14.65 -6.07
C ARG A 382 4.17 15.69 -4.97
N ASN A 383 3.99 16.97 -5.28
CA ASN A 383 4.12 18.06 -4.32
C ASN A 383 2.79 18.32 -3.62
N ASN A 384 1.71 18.40 -4.40
CA ASN A 384 0.35 18.65 -3.90
C ASN A 384 -0.45 17.36 -3.64
N LEU A 385 0.10 16.20 -3.99
CA LEU A 385 -0.53 14.87 -3.84
C LEU A 385 -1.91 14.78 -4.48
N SER A 386 -2.02 15.32 -5.69
CA SER A 386 -3.19 15.20 -6.56
C SER A 386 -2.83 14.44 -7.83
N GLY A 387 -3.81 13.85 -8.50
CA GLY A 387 -3.55 13.16 -9.75
C GLY A 387 -4.80 12.74 -10.50
N SER A 388 -4.60 12.37 -11.75
CA SER A 388 -5.66 11.88 -12.62
C SER A 388 -5.22 10.75 -13.54
N VAL A 389 -6.21 9.92 -13.91
CA VAL A 389 -6.05 8.81 -14.86
C VAL A 389 -7.23 8.82 -15.81
N ASN A 390 -6.98 9.17 -17.06
CA ASN A 390 -8.04 9.37 -18.04
C ASN A 390 -7.75 8.62 -19.34
N LEU A 391 -8.78 7.98 -19.90
CA LEU A 391 -8.85 7.76 -21.33
C LEU A 391 -8.99 9.13 -22.00
N VAL A 392 -8.11 9.43 -22.94
CA VAL A 392 -8.11 10.73 -23.65
C VAL A 392 -8.08 10.58 -25.16
N GLY A 393 -7.93 9.38 -25.71
CA GLY A 393 -7.83 9.19 -27.15
C GLY A 393 -7.81 7.73 -27.59
N VAL A 394 -7.61 7.51 -28.87
CA VAL A 394 -7.48 6.17 -29.48
C VAL A 394 -6.57 6.24 -30.70
N ASN A 395 -5.78 5.20 -30.94
CA ASN A 395 -4.90 5.07 -32.10
C ASN A 395 -3.96 6.28 -32.27
N GLY A 396 -3.41 6.79 -31.17
CA GLY A 396 -2.49 7.93 -31.16
C GLY A 396 -3.14 9.31 -31.30
N VAL A 397 -4.47 9.41 -31.42
CA VAL A 397 -5.18 10.69 -31.53
C VAL A 397 -5.79 11.07 -30.18
N VAL A 398 -5.31 12.17 -29.59
CA VAL A 398 -5.85 12.76 -28.36
C VAL A 398 -7.12 13.58 -28.67
N LYS A 399 -8.18 13.31 -27.91
CA LYS A 399 -9.52 13.90 -28.02
C LYS A 399 -10.01 14.53 -26.70
N GLY A 400 -9.32 14.28 -25.59
CA GLY A 400 -9.62 14.84 -24.27
C GLY A 400 -10.43 13.89 -23.36
N ALA A 401 -10.44 14.21 -22.05
CA ALA A 401 -11.06 13.36 -21.03
C ALA A 401 -12.58 13.25 -21.16
N ASP A 402 -13.27 14.33 -21.54
CA ASP A 402 -14.74 14.32 -21.74
C ASP A 402 -15.17 13.36 -22.86
N TRP A 403 -14.37 13.31 -23.95
CA TRP A 403 -14.55 12.30 -24.99
C TRP A 403 -14.34 10.90 -24.42
N GLY A 404 -13.28 10.71 -23.61
CA GLY A 404 -12.99 9.41 -22.99
C GLY A 404 -14.11 8.92 -22.06
N THR A 405 -14.73 9.82 -21.30
CA THR A 405 -15.90 9.49 -20.45
C THR A 405 -17.05 8.97 -21.30
N THR A 406 -17.42 9.72 -22.35
CA THR A 406 -18.50 9.33 -23.28
C THR A 406 -18.19 8.01 -23.99
N GLU A 407 -16.94 7.82 -24.39
CA GLU A 407 -16.45 6.62 -25.05
C GLU A 407 -16.56 5.39 -24.12
N LEU A 408 -16.07 5.49 -22.88
CA LEU A 408 -16.15 4.40 -21.90
C LEU A 408 -17.60 4.02 -21.56
N GLU A 409 -18.48 5.00 -21.39
CA GLU A 409 -19.91 4.77 -21.12
C GLU A 409 -20.62 4.08 -22.29
N SER A 410 -20.29 4.47 -23.53
CA SER A 410 -20.94 3.94 -24.74
C SER A 410 -20.43 2.56 -25.17
N ARG A 411 -19.20 2.18 -24.79
CA ARG A 411 -18.61 0.89 -25.18
C ARG A 411 -19.38 -0.27 -24.56
N PRO A 412 -19.68 -1.34 -25.33
CA PRO A 412 -20.15 -2.57 -24.73
C PRO A 412 -19.07 -3.14 -23.82
N GLU A 413 -19.52 -3.86 -22.78
CA GLU A 413 -18.64 -4.64 -21.94
C GLU A 413 -17.92 -5.71 -22.79
N PRO A 414 -16.59 -5.88 -22.64
CA PRO A 414 -15.87 -6.91 -23.37
C PRO A 414 -16.34 -8.31 -22.99
N ASP A 415 -16.36 -9.21 -23.96
CA ASP A 415 -16.76 -10.61 -23.80
C ASP A 415 -15.67 -11.49 -23.16
N ASP A 416 -14.46 -10.96 -23.00
CA ASP A 416 -13.29 -11.64 -22.46
C ASP A 416 -13.03 -11.35 -20.97
N LEU A 417 -13.90 -10.57 -20.31
CA LEU A 417 -13.85 -10.38 -18.85
C LEU A 417 -14.36 -11.65 -18.15
N ALA A 418 -13.49 -12.28 -17.36
CA ALA A 418 -13.86 -13.45 -16.58
C ALA A 418 -13.11 -13.49 -15.24
N PRO A 419 -13.74 -14.04 -14.17
CA PRO A 419 -13.02 -14.43 -12.97
C PRO A 419 -11.95 -15.47 -13.25
N HIS A 420 -10.97 -15.59 -12.35
CA HIS A 420 -9.97 -16.64 -12.44
C HIS A 420 -10.64 -18.03 -12.43
N PRO A 421 -10.28 -18.98 -13.32
CA PRO A 421 -10.95 -20.27 -13.43
C PRO A 421 -10.92 -21.14 -12.16
N GLN A 422 -9.99 -20.84 -11.25
CA GLN A 422 -9.82 -21.53 -9.97
C GLN A 422 -10.30 -20.70 -8.77
N LEU A 423 -11.06 -19.62 -9.00
CA LEU A 423 -11.59 -18.79 -7.92
C LEU A 423 -12.59 -19.61 -7.07
N PRO A 424 -12.32 -19.85 -5.78
CA PRO A 424 -13.21 -20.65 -4.94
C PRO A 424 -14.60 -20.01 -4.82
N ASP A 425 -15.65 -20.83 -4.72
CA ASP A 425 -17.02 -20.32 -4.59
C ASP A 425 -17.21 -19.45 -3.33
N ASP A 426 -16.52 -19.77 -2.24
CA ASP A 426 -16.53 -18.94 -1.03
C ASP A 426 -15.92 -17.54 -1.28
N THR A 427 -14.86 -17.46 -2.09
CA THR A 427 -14.26 -16.18 -2.50
C THR A 427 -15.17 -15.42 -3.46
N ARG A 428 -15.86 -16.11 -4.37
CA ARG A 428 -16.85 -15.50 -5.27
C ARG A 428 -18.01 -14.90 -4.47
N LEU A 429 -18.52 -15.65 -3.49
CA LEU A 429 -19.56 -15.18 -2.59
C LEU A 429 -19.06 -13.99 -1.76
N TRP A 430 -17.87 -14.09 -1.16
CA TRP A 430 -17.24 -12.97 -0.45
C TRP A 430 -17.15 -11.72 -1.32
N ALA A 431 -16.70 -11.84 -2.56
CA ALA A 431 -16.50 -10.73 -3.48
C ALA A 431 -17.82 -10.01 -3.82
N ALA A 432 -18.91 -10.76 -4.00
CA ALA A 432 -20.25 -10.19 -4.22
C ALA A 432 -20.78 -9.48 -2.96
N LEU A 433 -20.62 -10.10 -1.79
CA LEU A 433 -21.10 -9.55 -0.51
C LEU A 433 -20.33 -8.29 -0.11
N GLN A 434 -19.01 -8.26 -0.30
CA GLN A 434 -18.22 -7.08 0.00
C GLN A 434 -18.50 -5.93 -0.97
N ALA A 435 -18.81 -6.22 -2.23
CA ALA A 435 -19.20 -5.20 -3.20
C ALA A 435 -20.49 -4.47 -2.77
N ALA A 436 -21.49 -5.23 -2.30
CA ALA A 436 -22.70 -4.67 -1.70
C ALA A 436 -22.40 -3.84 -0.42
N SER A 437 -21.30 -4.13 0.27
CA SER A 437 -20.90 -3.50 1.53
C SER A 437 -19.99 -2.27 1.35
N GLY A 438 -19.89 -1.71 0.14
CA GLY A 438 -19.04 -0.55 -0.17
C GLY A 438 -17.71 -0.88 -0.86
N GLY A 439 -17.50 -2.14 -1.24
CA GLY A 439 -16.39 -2.56 -2.11
C GLY A 439 -14.99 -2.41 -1.48
N THR A 440 -13.99 -2.33 -2.37
CA THR A 440 -12.57 -2.20 -2.02
C THR A 440 -12.29 -1.04 -1.09
N TRP A 441 -12.82 0.15 -1.41
CA TRP A 441 -12.64 1.36 -0.61
C TRP A 441 -13.44 1.35 0.69
N GLY A 442 -14.45 0.49 0.79
CA GLY A 442 -15.15 0.16 2.04
C GLY A 442 -14.42 -0.84 2.94
N GLY A 443 -13.22 -1.31 2.55
CA GLY A 443 -12.42 -2.24 3.35
C GLY A 443 -12.72 -3.72 3.10
N CYS A 444 -13.46 -4.06 2.04
CA CYS A 444 -13.82 -5.42 1.68
C CYS A 444 -14.51 -6.22 2.81
N VAL A 445 -15.42 -5.57 3.55
CA VAL A 445 -16.10 -6.13 4.74
C VAL A 445 -17.47 -6.71 4.40
N PHE A 446 -18.10 -7.38 5.38
CA PHE A 446 -19.52 -7.73 5.35
C PHE A 446 -20.32 -6.75 6.21
N ASP A 447 -21.09 -5.89 5.56
CA ASP A 447 -22.11 -5.07 6.19
C ASP A 447 -23.43 -5.84 6.12
N VAL A 448 -23.78 -6.54 7.20
CA VAL A 448 -24.88 -7.51 7.21
C VAL A 448 -26.22 -6.84 6.86
N ASP A 449 -26.48 -5.67 7.42
CA ASP A 449 -27.73 -4.96 7.19
C ASP A 449 -27.84 -4.52 5.72
N THR A 450 -26.78 -3.94 5.16
CA THR A 450 -26.73 -3.55 3.75
C THR A 450 -26.88 -4.76 2.82
N ILE A 451 -26.23 -5.87 3.14
CA ILE A 451 -26.34 -7.12 2.38
C ILE A 451 -27.79 -7.64 2.38
N VAL A 452 -28.43 -7.69 3.54
CA VAL A 452 -29.83 -8.14 3.68
C VAL A 452 -30.76 -7.24 2.87
N GLU A 453 -30.58 -5.92 2.96
CA GLU A 453 -31.36 -4.96 2.17
C GLU A 453 -31.22 -5.19 0.66
N VAL A 454 -29.99 -5.40 0.17
CA VAL A 454 -29.72 -5.68 -1.25
C VAL A 454 -30.35 -7.01 -1.68
N ILE A 455 -30.25 -8.05 -0.85
CA ILE A 455 -30.87 -9.35 -1.13
C ILE A 455 -32.38 -9.24 -1.20
N ASP A 456 -33.02 -8.55 -0.25
CA ASP A 456 -34.47 -8.37 -0.20
C ASP A 456 -34.98 -7.53 -1.37
N ALA A 457 -34.26 -6.47 -1.75
CA ALA A 457 -34.53 -5.71 -2.97
C ALA A 457 -34.46 -6.59 -4.22
N GLY A 458 -33.44 -7.45 -4.31
CA GLY A 458 -33.28 -8.42 -5.40
C GLY A 458 -34.41 -9.45 -5.43
N ARG A 459 -34.82 -10.00 -4.29
CA ARG A 459 -35.98 -10.92 -4.19
C ARG A 459 -37.26 -10.27 -4.69
N LYS A 460 -37.53 -9.04 -4.24
CA LYS A 460 -38.69 -8.26 -4.70
C LYS A 460 -38.67 -8.01 -6.20
N ALA A 461 -37.52 -7.64 -6.77
CA ALA A 461 -37.36 -7.42 -8.20
C ALA A 461 -37.56 -8.69 -9.03
N LEU A 462 -37.19 -9.85 -8.48
CA LEU A 462 -37.36 -11.17 -9.11
C LEU A 462 -38.72 -11.83 -8.82
N GLY A 463 -39.60 -11.21 -8.03
CA GLY A 463 -40.88 -11.77 -7.62
C GLY A 463 -40.79 -13.02 -6.74
N ARG A 464 -39.77 -13.10 -5.87
CA ARG A 464 -39.47 -14.23 -4.96
C ARG A 464 -39.74 -13.94 -3.49
#